data_AF-A0A934IUV2-F1
#
_entry.id   AF-A0A934IUV2-F1
#
_cell.length_a   1.000
_cell.length_b   1.000
_cell.length_c   1.000
_cell.angle_alpha   90.00
_cell.angle_beta   90.00
_cell.angle_gamma   90.00
#
_symmetry.space_group_name_H-M   'P 1'
#
loop_
_entity.id
_entity.type
_entity.pdbx_description
1 polymer ?
#
loop_
_entity_poly.entity_id
_entity_poly.type
_entity_poly.pdbx_seq_one_letter_code
_entity_poly.pdbx_strand_id
1 'polypeptide(L)'
;MCPFRRPITSPRGATMPVPSEFTEQAVRERSPEGTGLYADFLDNDDLGRSLFAANPWLAAPDNDKPLPWDGERYWKTTVARKHLYWSAIALPEPTKDIRRMRRDLLEWGYCLIEDAMSDTQCATLYKRLVEQAAGERQAGVALGSPYGQYVNALVNKGDCFARCIEQDPEVVQAGPVIEQLADEALGKGWICHSFLAISADPDRYPQRVHMDQGSLMPWIPAEAPMLLNTMYILEDVGEHNGGTLLIPGSHKTMAEGRRTGVVGALPPMVHLEARAGTIMVFDGRLLHATGVNRTDKQRFVAIMAFIKPWMRQQENWVLTVKPEILRWASPKLLHRMGFQAMFSGGTVEGWGINYVNGQLGDPMARITAFREAIDAGRYQRVGVLAPGTPAADPAHDYTLRSVISMAKDAMGDAWEA
;
A
#
# COMPACT_ATOMS: atom_id res chain seq x y z
N MET A 1 -5.39 8.26 41.42
CA MET A 1 -5.83 7.04 42.11
C MET A 1 -7.01 6.47 41.34
N CYS A 2 -6.83 5.31 40.71
CA CYS A 2 -7.84 4.71 39.82
C CYS A 2 -8.69 3.70 40.60
N PRO A 3 -10.01 3.90 40.80
CA PRO A 3 -10.78 3.10 41.74
C PRO A 3 -11.57 1.98 41.05
N PHE A 4 -10.96 1.16 40.18
CA PHE A 4 -11.63 -0.04 39.64
C PHE A 4 -10.63 -1.17 39.37
N ARG A 5 -10.10 -1.77 40.44
CA ARG A 5 -9.72 -3.19 40.45
C ARG A 5 -10.63 -3.89 41.46
N ARG A 6 -11.83 -4.29 41.05
CA ARG A 6 -12.56 -5.31 41.81
C ARG A 6 -11.94 -6.66 41.45
N PRO A 7 -11.51 -7.47 42.44
CA PRO A 7 -11.12 -8.85 42.17
C PRO A 7 -12.34 -9.59 41.62
N ILE A 8 -12.15 -10.42 40.59
CA ILE A 8 -13.18 -11.34 40.12
C ILE A 8 -13.38 -12.39 41.23
N THR A 9 -14.34 -12.16 42.13
CA THR A 9 -14.72 -13.15 43.13
C THR A 9 -15.75 -14.10 42.51
N SER A 10 -15.25 -15.23 42.00
CA SER A 10 -16.05 -16.42 41.70
C SER A 10 -16.77 -16.92 42.97
N PRO A 11 -18.02 -17.42 42.90
CA PRO A 11 -18.69 -18.08 44.03
C PRO A 11 -18.07 -19.42 44.46
N ARG A 12 -16.96 -19.84 43.85
CA ARG A 12 -16.10 -20.93 44.34
C ARG A 12 -14.71 -20.37 44.63
N GLY A 13 -14.46 -20.15 45.92
CA GLY A 13 -13.34 -19.39 46.48
C GLY A 13 -11.99 -20.09 46.49
N ALA A 14 -11.43 -20.41 45.33
CA ALA A 14 -9.99 -20.55 45.18
C ALA A 14 -9.62 -20.08 43.77
N THR A 15 -8.92 -18.96 43.65
CA THR A 15 -8.19 -18.66 42.42
C THR A 15 -7.17 -19.78 42.27
N MET A 16 -7.34 -20.66 41.28
CA MET A 16 -6.30 -21.64 40.99
C MET A 16 -5.01 -20.86 40.71
N PRO A 17 -3.89 -21.19 41.35
CA PRO A 17 -2.63 -20.57 41.00
C PRO A 17 -2.36 -20.83 39.51
N VAL A 18 -1.74 -19.87 38.84
CA VAL A 18 -1.29 -20.07 37.46
C VAL A 18 -0.40 -21.32 37.47
N PRO A 19 -0.69 -22.34 36.63
CA PRO A 19 0.18 -23.51 36.51
C PRO A 19 1.62 -23.06 36.29
N SER A 20 2.56 -23.69 37.00
CA SER A 20 3.99 -23.32 36.96
C SER A 20 4.55 -23.27 35.53
N GLU A 21 4.01 -24.10 34.65
CA GLU A 21 4.33 -24.27 33.24
C GLU A 21 3.94 -23.07 32.38
N PHE A 22 2.98 -22.24 32.82
CA PHE A 22 2.52 -21.04 32.10
C PHE A 22 3.23 -19.77 32.57
N THR A 23 4.16 -19.89 33.53
CA THR A 23 5.02 -18.76 33.88
C THR A 23 5.90 -18.41 32.68
N GLU A 24 6.16 -17.12 32.49
CA GLU A 24 7.00 -16.66 31.37
C GLU A 24 8.37 -17.35 31.38
N GLN A 25 8.95 -17.55 32.56
CA GLN A 25 10.21 -18.28 32.72
C GLN A 25 10.08 -19.74 32.24
N ALA A 26 9.08 -20.50 32.70
CA ALA A 26 8.91 -21.89 32.30
C ALA A 26 8.60 -22.04 30.80
N VAL A 27 7.82 -21.11 30.22
CA VAL A 27 7.55 -21.09 28.77
C VAL A 27 8.85 -20.82 28.00
N ARG A 28 9.66 -19.85 28.41
CA ARG A 28 10.96 -19.56 27.77
C ARG A 28 11.93 -20.72 27.89
N GLU A 29 12.07 -21.31 29.08
CA GLU A 29 12.94 -22.48 29.32
C GLU A 29 12.53 -23.70 28.48
N ARG A 30 11.23 -23.88 28.22
CA ARG A 30 10.68 -24.96 27.38
C ARG A 30 10.50 -24.60 25.90
N SER A 31 10.84 -23.36 25.52
CA SER A 31 10.79 -22.86 24.14
C SER A 31 12.18 -22.40 23.69
N PRO A 32 13.18 -23.30 23.64
CA PRO A 32 14.53 -22.92 23.24
C PRO A 32 14.58 -22.38 21.81
N GLU A 33 15.62 -21.60 21.51
CA GLU A 33 15.84 -21.05 20.18
C GLU A 33 15.90 -22.17 19.12
N GLY A 34 15.25 -21.95 17.97
CA GLY A 34 15.16 -22.93 16.89
C GLY A 34 14.03 -23.97 17.02
N THR A 35 13.23 -23.97 18.09
CA THR A 35 12.05 -24.87 18.21
C THR A 35 10.72 -24.20 17.88
N GLY A 36 10.74 -23.07 17.18
CA GLY A 36 9.51 -22.40 16.74
C GLY A 36 8.75 -23.26 15.73
N LEU A 37 7.41 -23.29 15.83
CA LEU A 37 6.53 -24.13 15.00
C LEU A 37 6.78 -24.02 13.48
N TYR A 38 7.22 -22.84 13.03
CA TYR A 38 7.48 -22.53 11.62
C TYR A 38 8.80 -21.78 11.42
N ALA A 39 9.76 -21.94 12.34
CA ALA A 39 11.04 -21.22 12.29
C ALA A 39 11.76 -21.44 10.94
N ASP A 40 11.77 -22.68 10.44
CA ASP A 40 12.34 -23.03 9.13
C ASP A 40 11.72 -22.28 7.95
N PHE A 41 10.48 -21.80 8.07
CA PHE A 41 9.80 -21.04 7.03
C PHE A 41 9.91 -19.52 7.25
N LEU A 42 9.72 -19.07 8.50
CA LEU A 42 9.65 -17.66 8.89
C LEU A 42 11.02 -16.99 8.99
N ASP A 43 12.02 -17.73 9.46
CA ASP A 43 13.38 -17.22 9.69
C ASP A 43 14.32 -17.54 8.51
N ASN A 44 13.85 -18.32 7.54
CA ASN A 44 14.61 -18.67 6.35
C ASN A 44 14.64 -17.50 5.35
N ASP A 45 15.81 -16.86 5.29
CA ASP A 45 16.18 -15.84 4.31
C ASP A 45 17.08 -16.39 3.18
N ASP A 46 16.99 -17.67 2.85
CA ASP A 46 17.76 -18.28 1.76
C ASP A 46 17.45 -17.60 0.42
N LEU A 47 16.23 -17.08 0.26
CA LEU A 47 15.83 -16.27 -0.89
C LEU A 47 16.68 -14.98 -1.00
N GLY A 48 16.76 -14.20 0.08
CA GLY A 48 17.55 -12.96 0.09
C GLY A 48 19.04 -13.26 -0.05
N ARG A 49 19.54 -14.26 0.67
CA ARG A 49 20.95 -14.69 0.60
C ARG A 49 21.33 -15.15 -0.81
N SER A 50 20.55 -16.01 -1.44
CA SER A 50 20.82 -16.49 -2.80
C SER A 50 20.70 -15.38 -3.85
N LEU A 51 19.71 -14.49 -3.72
CA LEU A 51 19.55 -13.33 -4.59
C LEU A 51 20.83 -12.48 -4.61
N PHE A 52 21.34 -12.07 -3.45
CA PHE A 52 22.54 -11.22 -3.39
C PHE A 52 23.84 -11.98 -3.68
N ALA A 53 23.92 -13.27 -3.36
CA ALA A 53 25.07 -14.10 -3.72
C ALA A 53 25.21 -14.26 -5.24
N ALA A 54 24.10 -14.47 -5.95
CA ALA A 54 24.08 -14.57 -7.41
C ALA A 54 24.16 -13.21 -8.12
N ASN A 55 23.81 -12.11 -7.43
CA ASN A 55 23.71 -10.76 -7.99
C ASN A 55 24.38 -9.71 -7.10
N PRO A 56 25.71 -9.79 -6.87
CA PRO A 56 26.41 -8.86 -5.99
C PRO A 56 26.34 -7.40 -6.45
N TRP A 57 26.05 -7.16 -7.73
CA TRP A 57 25.83 -5.83 -8.31
C TRP A 57 24.54 -5.13 -7.81
N LEU A 58 23.63 -5.86 -7.13
CA LEU A 58 22.45 -5.31 -6.44
C LEU A 58 22.76 -4.71 -5.07
N ALA A 59 23.99 -4.84 -4.57
CA ALA A 59 24.38 -4.32 -3.26
C ALA A 59 23.98 -2.84 -3.11
N ALA A 60 23.27 -2.54 -2.02
CA ALA A 60 22.85 -1.19 -1.69
C ALA A 60 24.04 -0.24 -1.55
N PRO A 61 23.89 1.05 -1.90
CA PRO A 61 24.91 2.03 -1.58
C PRO A 61 25.03 2.21 -0.06
N ASP A 62 26.24 2.56 0.38
CA ASP A 62 26.49 3.08 1.72
C ASP A 62 26.16 4.58 1.73
N ASN A 63 25.07 4.96 2.40
CA ASN A 63 24.58 6.36 2.39
C ASN A 63 25.49 7.33 3.15
N ASP A 64 26.49 6.82 3.88
CA ASP A 64 27.48 7.63 4.61
C ASP A 64 28.75 7.91 3.76
N LYS A 65 28.83 7.39 2.53
CA LYS A 65 29.99 7.54 1.62
C LYS A 65 29.56 8.01 0.24
N PRO A 66 30.40 8.77 -0.50
CA PRO A 66 30.09 9.15 -1.88
C PRO A 66 29.68 7.94 -2.73
N LEU A 67 28.63 8.13 -3.55
CA LEU A 67 28.10 7.06 -4.39
C LEU A 67 29.19 6.53 -5.35
N PRO A 68 29.54 5.23 -5.30
CA PRO A 68 30.58 4.69 -6.17
C PRO A 68 30.11 4.59 -7.62
N TRP A 69 30.96 5.03 -8.54
CA TRP A 69 30.75 4.96 -9.99
C TRP A 69 31.70 3.97 -10.68
N ASP A 70 32.51 3.24 -9.92
CA ASP A 70 33.36 2.15 -10.37
C ASP A 70 32.64 0.78 -10.25
N GLY A 71 33.15 -0.23 -10.95
CA GLY A 71 32.60 -1.60 -10.93
C GLY A 71 31.18 -1.74 -11.50
N GLU A 72 30.61 -2.93 -11.28
CA GLU A 72 29.21 -3.25 -11.63
C GLU A 72 28.28 -2.83 -10.48
N ARG A 73 27.37 -1.91 -10.78
CA ARG A 73 26.39 -1.37 -9.84
C ARG A 73 25.05 -1.22 -10.54
N TYR A 74 23.95 -1.59 -9.86
CA TYR A 74 22.62 -1.56 -10.45
C TYR A 74 22.15 -0.16 -10.90
N TRP A 75 22.67 0.91 -10.28
CA TRP A 75 22.39 2.29 -10.68
C TRP A 75 23.23 2.79 -11.87
N LYS A 76 24.22 2.02 -12.32
CA LYS A 76 25.04 2.33 -13.50
C LYS A 76 24.48 1.62 -14.73
N THR A 77 23.28 2.02 -15.13
CA THR A 77 22.60 1.46 -16.31
C THR A 77 22.02 2.57 -17.18
N THR A 78 21.31 2.20 -18.24
CA THR A 78 20.69 3.09 -19.22
C THR A 78 19.23 2.65 -19.46
N VAL A 79 18.51 3.39 -20.28
CA VAL A 79 17.21 3.00 -20.84
C VAL A 79 17.33 1.80 -21.78
N ALA A 80 16.25 1.02 -21.92
CA ALA A 80 16.24 -0.28 -22.61
C ALA A 80 16.79 -0.24 -24.03
N ARG A 81 16.33 0.71 -24.85
CA ARG A 81 16.75 0.87 -26.26
C ARG A 81 18.25 1.11 -26.45
N LYS A 82 18.97 1.56 -25.41
CA LYS A 82 20.43 1.80 -25.42
C LYS A 82 21.21 0.68 -24.73
N HIS A 83 20.52 -0.23 -24.04
CA HIS A 83 21.16 -1.23 -23.19
C HIS A 83 21.55 -2.46 -24.02
N LEU A 84 22.80 -2.92 -23.91
CA LEU A 84 23.33 -4.05 -24.70
C LEU A 84 22.47 -5.33 -24.60
N TYR A 85 22.05 -5.68 -23.38
CA TYR A 85 21.17 -6.83 -23.13
C TYR A 85 19.72 -6.61 -23.60
N TRP A 86 19.12 -5.45 -23.32
CA TRP A 86 17.68 -5.23 -23.53
C TRP A 86 17.32 -4.68 -24.91
N SER A 87 18.25 -4.09 -25.66
CA SER A 87 17.94 -3.44 -26.95
C SER A 87 17.42 -4.40 -28.01
N ALA A 88 17.69 -5.70 -27.87
CA ALA A 88 17.20 -6.75 -28.76
C ALA A 88 15.92 -7.45 -28.25
N ILE A 89 15.43 -7.08 -27.07
CA ILE A 89 14.28 -7.68 -26.41
C ILE A 89 13.11 -6.69 -26.45
N ALA A 90 11.96 -7.14 -26.95
CA ALA A 90 10.75 -6.33 -26.96
C ALA A 90 10.18 -6.19 -25.54
N LEU A 91 10.59 -5.12 -24.85
CA LEU A 91 10.03 -4.72 -23.57
C LEU A 91 8.72 -3.94 -23.74
N PRO A 92 7.93 -3.78 -22.66
CA PRO A 92 6.73 -2.95 -22.68
C PRO A 92 7.04 -1.53 -23.15
N GLU A 93 6.23 -1.03 -24.08
CA GLU A 93 6.24 0.36 -24.55
C GLU A 93 4.87 0.97 -24.24
N PRO A 94 4.77 2.31 -24.13
CA PRO A 94 3.49 2.98 -24.01
C PRO A 94 2.51 2.51 -25.10
N THR A 95 1.30 2.15 -24.68
CA THR A 95 0.24 1.74 -25.60
C THR A 95 -1.14 2.14 -25.08
N LYS A 96 -2.13 2.18 -25.98
CA LYS A 96 -3.55 2.32 -25.64
C LYS A 96 -4.31 0.99 -25.70
N ASP A 97 -3.66 -0.10 -26.13
CA ASP A 97 -4.28 -1.42 -26.25
C ASP A 97 -4.15 -2.21 -24.93
N ILE A 98 -5.28 -2.35 -24.22
CA ILE A 98 -5.35 -3.15 -22.98
C ILE A 98 -4.92 -4.61 -23.18
N ARG A 99 -5.05 -5.18 -24.38
CA ARG A 99 -4.61 -6.55 -24.67
C ARG A 99 -3.08 -6.65 -24.60
N ARG A 100 -2.37 -5.65 -25.14
CA ARG A 100 -0.92 -5.51 -24.98
C ARG A 100 -0.57 -5.30 -23.51
N MET A 101 -1.27 -4.42 -22.80
CA MET A 101 -1.01 -4.16 -21.38
C MET A 101 -1.12 -5.41 -20.51
N ARG A 102 -2.14 -6.24 -20.72
CA ARG A 102 -2.32 -7.52 -20.00
C ARG A 102 -1.15 -8.48 -20.24
N ARG A 103 -0.78 -8.66 -21.51
CA ARG A 103 0.35 -9.53 -21.88
C ARG A 103 1.65 -9.00 -21.27
N ASP A 104 1.88 -7.71 -21.36
CA ASP A 104 3.08 -7.06 -20.86
C ASP A 104 3.16 -7.17 -19.32
N LEU A 105 2.05 -6.97 -18.60
CA LEU A 105 1.99 -7.16 -17.14
C LEU A 105 2.28 -8.61 -16.73
N LEU A 106 1.72 -9.59 -17.44
CA LEU A 106 1.98 -11.02 -17.16
C LEU A 106 3.43 -11.41 -17.47
N GLU A 107 3.96 -10.97 -18.61
CA GLU A 107 5.28 -11.39 -19.09
C GLU A 107 6.41 -10.64 -18.38
N TRP A 108 6.28 -9.33 -18.21
CA TRP A 108 7.35 -8.46 -17.73
C TRP A 108 7.11 -7.88 -16.35
N GLY A 109 5.92 -8.06 -15.78
CA GLY A 109 5.57 -7.57 -14.44
C GLY A 109 5.17 -6.10 -14.44
N TYR A 110 5.10 -5.47 -15.60
CA TYR A 110 4.59 -4.11 -15.77
C TYR A 110 4.05 -3.84 -17.18
N CYS A 111 3.24 -2.80 -17.29
CA CYS A 111 2.83 -2.22 -18.56
C CYS A 111 2.77 -0.69 -18.48
N LEU A 112 2.72 -0.04 -19.63
CA LEU A 112 2.69 1.42 -19.76
C LEU A 112 1.44 1.86 -20.52
N ILE A 113 0.61 2.66 -19.85
CA ILE A 113 -0.59 3.25 -20.44
C ILE A 113 -0.19 4.57 -21.09
N GLU A 114 -0.23 4.61 -22.42
CA GLU A 114 0.02 5.81 -23.21
C GLU A 114 -1.13 6.81 -23.08
N ASP A 115 -0.81 8.09 -22.97
CA ASP A 115 -1.78 9.18 -22.76
C ASP A 115 -2.78 8.84 -21.64
N ALA A 116 -2.28 8.24 -20.55
CA ALA A 116 -3.11 7.83 -19.43
C ALA A 116 -3.74 9.04 -18.72
N MET A 117 -3.11 10.20 -18.88
CA MET A 117 -3.60 11.51 -18.50
C MET A 117 -3.43 12.46 -19.69
N SER A 118 -4.40 13.34 -19.90
CA SER A 118 -4.21 14.49 -20.79
C SER A 118 -3.18 15.47 -20.24
N ASP A 119 -2.63 16.34 -21.10
CA ASP A 119 -1.69 17.39 -20.70
C ASP A 119 -2.24 18.24 -19.53
N THR A 120 -3.52 18.61 -19.58
CA THR A 120 -4.18 19.39 -18.53
C THR A 120 -4.29 18.63 -17.21
N GLN A 121 -4.68 17.35 -17.27
CA GLN A 121 -4.74 16.49 -16.08
C GLN A 121 -3.35 16.35 -15.46
N CYS A 122 -2.34 16.03 -16.27
CA CYS A 122 -0.96 15.85 -15.86
C CYS A 122 -0.39 17.13 -15.21
N ALA A 123 -0.55 18.28 -15.88
CA ALA A 123 -0.08 19.58 -15.38
C ALA A 123 -0.76 19.97 -14.05
N THR A 124 -2.05 19.65 -13.89
CA THR A 124 -2.80 19.95 -12.66
C THR A 124 -2.24 19.16 -11.47
N LEU A 125 -2.07 17.85 -11.63
CA LEU A 125 -1.49 16.99 -10.59
C LEU A 125 -0.05 17.39 -10.27
N TYR A 126 0.78 17.62 -11.30
CA TYR A 126 2.17 18.01 -11.14
C TYR A 126 2.30 19.32 -10.34
N LYS A 127 1.56 20.35 -10.74
CA LYS A 127 1.55 21.65 -10.06
C LYS A 127 1.18 21.49 -8.58
N ARG A 128 0.09 20.78 -8.28
CA ARG A 128 -0.37 20.59 -6.90
C ARG A 128 0.63 19.82 -6.07
N LEU A 129 1.28 18.81 -6.65
CA LEU A 129 2.32 18.01 -5.99
C LEU A 129 3.55 18.87 -5.64
N VAL A 130 4.09 19.62 -6.59
CA VAL A 130 5.29 20.45 -6.37
C VAL A 130 5.02 21.56 -5.34
N GLU A 131 3.85 22.20 -5.41
CA GLU A 131 3.41 23.18 -4.41
C GLU A 131 3.29 22.54 -3.01
N GLN A 132 2.73 21.33 -2.91
CA GLN A 132 2.66 20.62 -1.64
C GLN A 132 4.05 20.29 -1.10
N ALA A 133 4.95 19.76 -1.93
CA ALA A 133 6.31 19.42 -1.53
C ALA A 133 7.07 20.64 -1.01
N ALA A 134 6.98 21.77 -1.71
CA ALA A 134 7.56 23.04 -1.29
C ALA A 134 6.95 23.55 0.02
N GLY A 135 5.61 23.49 0.16
CA GLY A 135 4.91 23.87 1.38
C GLY A 135 5.30 23.03 2.59
N GLU A 136 5.50 21.71 2.42
CA GLU A 136 5.97 20.83 3.51
C GLU A 136 7.39 21.18 3.97
N ARG A 137 8.27 21.55 3.04
CA ARG A 137 9.62 22.03 3.39
C ARG A 137 9.54 23.35 4.15
N GLN A 138 8.75 24.30 3.66
CA GLN A 138 8.56 25.59 4.32
C GLN A 138 7.97 25.45 5.73
N ALA A 139 7.02 24.51 5.91
CA ALA A 139 6.40 24.25 7.20
C ALA A 139 7.25 23.38 8.13
N GLY A 140 8.40 22.87 7.69
CA GLY A 140 9.28 22.02 8.50
C GLY A 140 8.73 20.61 8.74
N VAL A 141 7.83 20.12 7.89
CA VAL A 141 7.20 18.79 8.00
C VAL A 141 7.56 17.84 6.85
N ALA A 142 8.44 18.28 5.94
CA ALA A 142 8.93 17.45 4.85
C ALA A 142 9.71 16.23 5.40
N LEU A 143 9.33 15.04 4.94
CA LEU A 143 10.02 13.81 5.29
C LEU A 143 11.09 13.51 4.24
N GLY A 144 12.35 13.67 4.64
CA GLY A 144 13.51 13.35 3.82
C GLY A 144 13.84 11.85 3.80
N SER A 145 14.58 11.46 2.78
CA SER A 145 15.16 10.15 2.57
C SER A 145 16.53 10.29 1.88
N PRO A 146 17.34 9.23 1.79
CA PRO A 146 18.62 9.29 1.10
C PRO A 146 18.56 9.69 -0.39
N TYR A 147 17.40 9.54 -1.05
CA TYR A 147 17.16 9.87 -2.46
C TYR A 147 16.41 11.20 -2.67
N GLY A 148 15.68 11.68 -1.66
CA GLY A 148 14.86 12.89 -1.80
C GLY A 148 13.76 13.00 -0.75
N GLN A 149 12.62 13.55 -1.10
CA GLN A 149 11.47 13.81 -0.25
C GLN A 149 10.34 12.80 -0.51
N TYR A 150 9.67 12.40 0.57
CA TYR A 150 8.36 11.79 0.52
C TYR A 150 7.26 12.83 0.74
N VAL A 151 6.26 12.84 -0.13
CA VAL A 151 5.00 13.55 0.07
C VAL A 151 3.92 12.52 0.33
N ASN A 152 3.62 12.29 1.61
CA ASN A 152 2.68 11.26 2.04
C ASN A 152 1.24 11.79 2.11
N ALA A 153 0.28 10.86 2.22
CA ALA A 153 -1.14 11.10 2.36
C ALA A 153 -1.68 12.07 1.32
N LEU A 154 -1.37 11.83 0.03
CA LEU A 154 -1.74 12.72 -1.07
C LEU A 154 -3.24 13.01 -1.11
N VAL A 155 -4.07 12.07 -0.67
CA VAL A 155 -5.53 12.25 -0.46
C VAL A 155 -5.86 13.57 0.24
N ASN A 156 -5.08 13.98 1.23
CA ASN A 156 -5.29 15.19 2.04
C ASN A 156 -4.73 16.48 1.40
N LYS A 157 -4.06 16.38 0.25
CA LYS A 157 -3.22 17.43 -0.34
C LYS A 157 -3.83 18.07 -1.57
N GLY A 158 -5.02 17.65 -1.98
CA GLY A 158 -5.80 18.25 -3.06
C GLY A 158 -6.83 17.27 -3.60
N ASP A 159 -8.00 17.77 -3.99
CA ASP A 159 -9.12 16.94 -4.46
C ASP A 159 -8.74 16.07 -5.67
N CYS A 160 -7.79 16.53 -6.49
CA CYS A 160 -7.25 15.74 -7.60
C CYS A 160 -6.68 14.39 -7.14
N PHE A 161 -6.04 14.31 -5.97
CA PHE A 161 -5.45 13.06 -5.49
C PHE A 161 -6.50 12.10 -4.94
N ALA A 162 -7.52 12.61 -4.24
CA ALA A 162 -8.66 11.82 -3.82
C ALA A 162 -9.44 11.27 -5.04
N ARG A 163 -9.60 12.07 -6.10
CA ARG A 163 -10.18 11.63 -7.37
C ARG A 163 -9.32 10.63 -8.15
N CYS A 164 -7.98 10.66 -8.00
CA CYS A 164 -7.11 9.58 -8.49
C CYS A 164 -7.36 8.26 -7.75
N ILE A 165 -7.50 8.28 -6.42
CA ILE A 165 -7.85 7.08 -5.63
C ILE A 165 -9.19 6.50 -6.12
N GLU A 166 -10.13 7.36 -6.46
CA GLU A 166 -11.42 6.98 -7.04
C GLU A 166 -11.33 6.48 -8.50
N GLN A 167 -10.22 6.71 -9.19
CA GLN A 167 -10.06 6.46 -10.63
C GLN A 167 -11.05 7.25 -11.48
N ASP A 168 -11.29 8.52 -11.12
CA ASP A 168 -12.17 9.42 -11.84
C ASP A 168 -11.59 9.79 -13.24
N PRO A 169 -12.29 9.47 -14.35
CA PRO A 169 -11.82 9.75 -15.71
C PRO A 169 -11.57 11.25 -16.00
N GLU A 170 -12.21 12.16 -15.29
CA GLU A 170 -11.97 13.60 -15.47
C GLU A 170 -10.61 14.04 -14.91
N VAL A 171 -10.03 13.27 -14.00
CA VAL A 171 -8.70 13.54 -13.41
C VAL A 171 -7.63 12.60 -13.94
N VAL A 172 -7.98 11.34 -14.20
CA VAL A 172 -7.13 10.32 -14.79
C VAL A 172 -7.94 9.57 -15.83
N GLN A 173 -7.82 9.95 -17.11
CA GLN A 173 -8.64 9.35 -18.18
C GLN A 173 -8.42 7.84 -18.35
N ALA A 174 -7.27 7.31 -17.93
CA ALA A 174 -7.00 5.87 -17.86
C ALA A 174 -7.68 5.14 -16.69
N GLY A 175 -8.44 5.83 -15.83
CA GLY A 175 -9.11 5.25 -14.66
C GLY A 175 -9.79 3.90 -14.96
N PRO A 176 -10.65 3.80 -16.00
CA PRO A 176 -11.31 2.54 -16.35
C PRO A 176 -10.34 1.41 -16.73
N VAL A 177 -9.21 1.71 -17.36
CA VAL A 177 -8.17 0.73 -17.71
C VAL A 177 -7.44 0.26 -16.45
N ILE A 178 -7.09 1.19 -15.55
CA ILE A 178 -6.46 0.89 -14.27
C ILE A 178 -7.37 -0.02 -13.43
N GLU A 179 -8.65 0.31 -13.33
CA GLU A 179 -9.62 -0.51 -12.58
C GLU A 179 -9.75 -1.91 -13.15
N GLN A 180 -9.81 -2.05 -14.49
CA GLN A 180 -9.91 -3.36 -15.13
C GLN A 180 -8.67 -4.21 -14.84
N LEU A 181 -7.46 -3.64 -14.90
CA LEU A 181 -6.22 -4.34 -14.59
C LEU A 181 -6.13 -4.71 -13.10
N ALA A 182 -6.57 -3.82 -12.20
CA ALA A 182 -6.59 -4.08 -10.76
C ALA A 182 -7.62 -5.15 -10.37
N ASP A 183 -8.80 -5.14 -10.99
CA ASP A 183 -9.83 -6.17 -10.79
C ASP A 183 -9.34 -7.55 -11.26
N GLU A 184 -8.58 -7.61 -12.37
CA GLU A 184 -7.99 -8.86 -12.87
C GLU A 184 -6.83 -9.36 -12.00
N ALA A 185 -6.01 -8.46 -11.46
CA ALA A 185 -4.85 -8.82 -10.66
C ALA A 185 -5.20 -9.16 -9.20
N LEU A 186 -6.10 -8.40 -8.57
CA LEU A 186 -6.41 -8.49 -7.14
C LEU A 186 -7.80 -9.05 -6.86
N GLY A 187 -8.65 -9.16 -7.88
CA GLY A 187 -10.09 -9.34 -7.71
C GLY A 187 -10.80 -8.01 -7.46
N LYS A 188 -12.12 -8.01 -7.64
CA LYS A 188 -12.97 -6.84 -7.39
C LYS A 188 -12.93 -6.42 -5.92
N GLY A 189 -13.16 -5.13 -5.68
CA GLY A 189 -13.25 -4.57 -4.33
C GLY A 189 -11.88 -4.35 -3.67
N TRP A 190 -10.81 -4.23 -4.45
CA TRP A 190 -9.52 -3.78 -3.94
C TRP A 190 -9.62 -2.41 -3.25
N ILE A 191 -8.75 -2.16 -2.27
CA ILE A 191 -8.63 -0.86 -1.62
C ILE A 191 -7.26 -0.26 -1.92
N CYS A 192 -7.15 1.05 -1.78
CA CYS A 192 -5.89 1.72 -1.98
C CYS A 192 -5.04 1.58 -0.70
N HIS A 193 -3.83 1.06 -0.82
CA HIS A 193 -2.93 0.77 0.29
C HIS A 193 -2.17 2.02 0.74
N SER A 194 -1.79 2.87 -0.21
CA SER A 194 -1.10 4.14 -0.03
C SER A 194 -1.20 4.96 -1.31
N PHE A 195 -1.15 6.29 -1.17
CA PHE A 195 -0.92 7.18 -2.32
C PHE A 195 0.02 8.31 -1.89
N LEU A 196 1.26 8.21 -2.35
CA LEU A 196 2.35 9.11 -1.98
C LEU A 196 3.15 9.52 -3.22
N ALA A 197 3.97 10.55 -3.09
CA ALA A 197 4.97 10.86 -4.09
C ALA A 197 6.37 10.77 -3.52
N ILE A 198 7.31 10.39 -4.39
CA ILE A 198 8.72 10.26 -4.08
C ILE A 198 9.48 11.14 -5.05
N SER A 199 10.40 11.94 -4.55
CA SER A 199 11.37 12.61 -5.40
C SER A 199 12.69 11.87 -5.50
N ALA A 200 13.31 11.99 -6.67
CA ALA A 200 14.74 11.84 -6.83
C ALA A 200 15.34 13.25 -6.89
N ASP A 201 16.12 13.62 -5.89
CA ASP A 201 16.77 14.92 -5.79
C ASP A 201 18.17 14.87 -6.41
N PRO A 202 18.69 15.98 -6.94
CA PRO A 202 20.08 16.09 -7.38
C PRO A 202 21.06 15.63 -6.30
N ASP A 203 22.14 14.96 -6.73
CA ASP A 203 23.24 14.50 -5.87
C ASP A 203 22.84 13.55 -4.73
N ARG A 204 21.71 12.86 -4.87
CA ARG A 204 21.22 11.87 -3.90
C ARG A 204 21.40 10.41 -4.36
N TYR A 205 21.28 9.50 -3.40
CA TYR A 205 21.52 8.06 -3.59
C TYR A 205 20.36 7.38 -4.32
N PRO A 206 20.56 6.24 -5.00
CA PRO A 206 19.44 5.41 -5.44
C PRO A 206 18.75 4.73 -4.24
N GLN A 207 17.50 4.30 -4.43
CA GLN A 207 16.86 3.39 -3.47
C GLN A 207 17.51 2.01 -3.52
N ARG A 208 17.51 1.31 -2.39
CA ARG A 208 17.80 -0.13 -2.38
C ARG A 208 16.81 -0.85 -3.30
N VAL A 209 17.28 -1.88 -4.00
CA VAL A 209 16.39 -2.73 -4.81
C VAL A 209 15.44 -3.49 -3.89
N HIS A 210 14.14 -3.42 -4.19
CA HIS A 210 13.09 -3.98 -3.37
C HIS A 210 11.88 -4.42 -4.20
N MET A 211 10.95 -5.08 -3.50
CA MET A 211 9.58 -5.36 -3.94
C MET A 211 8.64 -4.63 -2.98
N ASP A 212 7.61 -3.97 -3.48
CA ASP A 212 6.62 -3.31 -2.61
C ASP A 212 5.78 -4.33 -1.83
N GLN A 213 5.60 -5.53 -2.39
CA GLN A 213 4.99 -6.66 -1.70
C GLN A 213 5.90 -7.28 -0.63
N GLY A 214 7.09 -6.72 -0.35
CA GLY A 214 8.04 -7.22 0.64
C GLY A 214 7.45 -7.37 2.06
N SER A 215 6.41 -6.61 2.39
CA SER A 215 5.69 -6.72 3.68
C SER A 215 5.01 -8.09 3.90
N LEU A 216 4.80 -8.87 2.84
CA LEU A 216 4.29 -10.23 2.93
C LEU A 216 5.39 -11.28 3.08
N MET A 217 6.67 -10.91 3.05
CA MET A 217 7.74 -11.90 3.20
C MET A 217 7.61 -12.66 4.54
N PRO A 218 7.87 -13.98 4.55
CA PRO A 218 8.43 -14.78 3.44
C PRO A 218 7.40 -15.29 2.41
N TRP A 219 6.12 -14.93 2.49
CA TRP A 219 5.11 -15.31 1.49
C TRP A 219 5.27 -14.49 0.20
N ILE A 220 5.53 -15.21 -0.91
CA ILE A 220 5.51 -14.65 -2.27
C ILE A 220 4.63 -15.59 -3.12
N PRO A 221 3.33 -15.30 -3.25
CA PRO A 221 2.43 -16.12 -4.05
C PRO A 221 2.88 -16.18 -5.51
N ALA A 222 2.77 -17.34 -6.15
CA ALA A 222 3.25 -17.53 -7.52
C ALA A 222 2.20 -17.10 -8.55
N GLU A 223 0.93 -17.38 -8.25
CA GLU A 223 -0.19 -17.31 -9.17
C GLU A 223 -0.61 -15.87 -9.48
N ALA A 224 -0.66 -15.02 -8.46
CA ALA A 224 -1.14 -13.63 -8.58
C ALA A 224 -0.51 -12.73 -7.51
N PRO A 225 -0.35 -11.42 -7.79
CA PRO A 225 0.09 -10.48 -6.78
C PRO A 225 -0.97 -10.25 -5.70
N MET A 226 -0.52 -9.90 -4.50
CA MET A 226 -1.33 -9.34 -3.40
C MET A 226 -1.29 -7.81 -3.36
N LEU A 227 -0.39 -7.21 -4.15
CA LEU A 227 -0.23 -5.77 -4.30
C LEU A 227 0.01 -5.41 -5.77
N LEU A 228 -0.72 -4.43 -6.28
CA LEU A 228 -0.51 -3.86 -7.62
C LEU A 228 -0.29 -2.35 -7.48
N ASN A 229 0.66 -1.80 -8.22
CA ASN A 229 0.97 -0.37 -8.17
C ASN A 229 0.56 0.33 -9.46
N THR A 230 0.23 1.61 -9.33
CA THR A 230 0.23 2.59 -10.41
C THR A 230 1.24 3.69 -10.10
N MET A 231 2.13 3.96 -11.04
CA MET A 231 3.07 5.08 -10.98
C MET A 231 2.66 6.13 -12.00
N TYR A 232 2.27 7.29 -11.50
CA TYR A 232 1.89 8.48 -12.25
C TYR A 232 3.15 9.24 -12.65
N ILE A 233 3.43 9.27 -13.95
CA ILE A 233 4.59 9.93 -14.54
C ILE A 233 4.15 11.34 -14.93
N LEU A 234 4.39 12.30 -14.03
CA LEU A 234 3.87 13.67 -14.14
C LEU A 234 4.83 14.64 -14.85
N GLU A 235 6.04 14.18 -15.12
CA GLU A 235 7.10 14.81 -15.90
C GLU A 235 7.86 13.69 -16.65
N ASP A 236 8.56 13.99 -17.74
CA ASP A 236 9.33 12.98 -18.48
C ASP A 236 10.35 12.30 -17.56
N VAL A 237 10.45 10.98 -17.62
CA VAL A 237 11.43 10.20 -16.84
C VAL A 237 12.39 9.44 -17.73
N GLY A 238 13.64 9.34 -17.29
CA GLY A 238 14.67 8.56 -17.98
C GLY A 238 15.95 8.42 -17.16
N GLU A 239 16.98 7.88 -17.78
CA GLU A 239 18.26 7.58 -17.11
C GLU A 239 18.99 8.81 -16.52
N HIS A 240 18.67 10.02 -16.96
CA HIS A 240 19.37 11.23 -16.55
C HIS A 240 18.76 11.86 -15.29
N ASN A 241 17.44 11.81 -15.13
CA ASN A 241 16.72 12.39 -13.99
C ASN A 241 16.27 11.34 -12.95
N GLY A 242 16.96 10.20 -12.94
CA GLY A 242 16.75 9.14 -11.96
C GLY A 242 15.48 8.34 -12.18
N GLY A 243 15.01 8.18 -13.42
CA GLY A 243 13.86 7.33 -13.75
C GLY A 243 13.96 5.96 -13.08
N THR A 244 12.81 5.43 -12.64
CA THR A 244 12.72 4.19 -11.87
C THR A 244 13.50 3.05 -12.54
N LEU A 245 14.35 2.39 -11.78
CA LEU A 245 15.09 1.21 -12.18
C LEU A 245 14.21 -0.02 -12.00
N LEU A 246 14.19 -0.90 -13.00
CA LEU A 246 13.37 -2.11 -13.02
C LEU A 246 14.21 -3.31 -13.46
N ILE A 247 13.87 -4.51 -13.00
CA ILE A 247 14.28 -5.77 -13.63
C ILE A 247 13.04 -6.39 -14.30
N PRO A 248 12.82 -6.17 -15.62
CA PRO A 248 11.70 -6.77 -16.35
C PRO A 248 11.64 -8.28 -16.14
N GLY A 249 10.46 -8.79 -15.78
CA GLY A 249 10.20 -10.22 -15.55
C GLY A 249 10.59 -10.75 -14.17
N SER A 250 11.20 -9.92 -13.30
CA SER A 250 11.65 -10.37 -11.97
C SER A 250 10.52 -10.81 -11.04
N HIS A 251 9.27 -10.37 -11.25
CA HIS A 251 8.11 -10.86 -10.49
C HIS A 251 7.95 -12.38 -10.61
N LYS A 252 8.23 -12.95 -11.79
CA LYS A 252 8.25 -14.42 -12.03
C LYS A 252 9.45 -15.06 -11.35
N THR A 253 10.64 -14.46 -11.45
CA THR A 253 11.86 -15.00 -10.84
C THR A 253 11.76 -15.04 -9.32
N MET A 254 11.19 -14.01 -8.69
CA MET A 254 11.02 -13.95 -7.25
C MET A 254 9.98 -14.95 -6.75
N ALA A 255 8.86 -15.10 -7.49
CA ALA A 255 7.86 -16.14 -7.20
C ALA A 255 8.46 -17.55 -7.30
N GLU A 256 9.18 -17.83 -8.38
CA GLU A 256 9.84 -19.12 -8.59
C GLU A 256 10.93 -19.37 -7.54
N GLY A 257 11.75 -18.36 -7.24
CA GLY A 257 12.78 -18.46 -6.22
C GLY A 257 12.21 -18.75 -4.84
N ARG A 258 11.02 -18.23 -4.51
CA ARG A 258 10.36 -18.61 -3.25
C ARG A 258 9.89 -20.05 -3.25
N ARG A 259 9.41 -20.55 -4.38
CA ARG A 259 8.97 -21.95 -4.54
C ARG A 259 10.14 -22.92 -4.44
N THR A 260 11.31 -22.56 -4.94
CA THR A 260 12.51 -23.41 -4.99
C THR A 260 13.49 -23.18 -3.85
N GLY A 261 13.37 -22.06 -3.13
CA GLY A 261 14.30 -21.63 -2.09
C GLY A 261 15.55 -20.90 -2.62
N VAL A 262 15.67 -20.69 -3.93
CA VAL A 262 16.89 -20.11 -4.54
C VAL A 262 16.57 -19.15 -5.68
N VAL A 263 17.20 -17.97 -5.67
CA VAL A 263 17.22 -17.03 -6.80
C VAL A 263 18.58 -17.05 -7.48
N GLY A 264 18.59 -17.29 -8.79
CA GLY A 264 19.80 -17.29 -9.61
C GLY A 264 20.21 -15.89 -10.10
N ALA A 265 21.08 -15.86 -11.11
CA ALA A 265 21.48 -14.63 -11.77
C ALA A 265 20.27 -13.96 -12.44
N LEU A 266 20.15 -12.65 -12.25
CA LEU A 266 19.11 -11.82 -12.81
C LEU A 266 19.62 -11.05 -14.04
N PRO A 267 18.71 -10.73 -14.99
CA PRO A 267 19.00 -9.73 -16.00
C PRO A 267 19.39 -8.38 -15.38
N PRO A 268 20.17 -7.55 -16.09
CA PRO A 268 20.57 -6.25 -15.60
C PRO A 268 19.37 -5.33 -15.41
N MET A 269 19.45 -4.44 -14.42
CA MET A 269 18.45 -3.38 -14.27
C MET A 269 18.45 -2.41 -15.46
N VAL A 270 17.31 -1.79 -15.71
CA VAL A 270 17.12 -0.79 -16.76
C VAL A 270 16.33 0.40 -16.23
N HIS A 271 16.64 1.60 -16.71
CA HIS A 271 15.81 2.77 -16.41
C HIS A 271 14.51 2.72 -17.20
N LEU A 272 13.40 3.00 -16.52
CA LEU A 272 12.13 3.38 -17.15
C LEU A 272 12.33 4.68 -17.95
N GLU A 273 11.93 4.65 -19.21
CA GLU A 273 11.85 5.81 -20.10
C GLU A 273 10.38 6.03 -20.47
N ALA A 274 9.80 7.15 -20.07
CA ALA A 274 8.40 7.46 -20.34
C ALA A 274 8.15 8.95 -20.32
N ARG A 275 7.16 9.39 -21.10
CA ARG A 275 6.74 10.80 -21.18
C ARG A 275 5.75 11.14 -20.07
N ALA A 276 5.72 12.41 -19.69
CA ALA A 276 4.67 12.96 -18.84
C ALA A 276 3.27 12.56 -19.35
N GLY A 277 2.36 12.23 -18.44
CA GLY A 277 1.02 11.73 -18.73
C GLY A 277 0.93 10.21 -18.94
N THR A 278 2.06 9.49 -18.97
CA THR A 278 2.09 8.02 -18.93
C THR A 278 1.77 7.53 -17.51
N ILE A 279 1.05 6.41 -17.40
CA ILE A 279 0.94 5.67 -16.13
C ILE A 279 1.54 4.29 -16.31
N MET A 280 2.46 3.92 -15.43
CA MET A 280 2.98 2.55 -15.34
C MET A 280 2.15 1.77 -14.33
N VAL A 281 1.65 0.60 -14.73
CA VAL A 281 1.04 -0.37 -13.81
C VAL A 281 2.04 -1.50 -13.59
N PHE A 282 2.32 -1.88 -12.35
CA PHE A 282 3.29 -2.94 -12.09
C PHE A 282 2.94 -3.84 -10.89
N ASP A 283 3.36 -5.09 -11.02
CA ASP A 283 3.21 -6.15 -10.02
C ASP A 283 4.06 -5.82 -8.78
N GLY A 284 3.49 -5.94 -7.58
CA GLY A 284 4.18 -5.66 -6.33
C GLY A 284 5.41 -6.55 -6.07
N ARG A 285 5.58 -7.65 -6.81
CA ARG A 285 6.75 -8.55 -6.77
C ARG A 285 7.88 -8.12 -7.74
N LEU A 286 7.66 -7.11 -8.58
CA LEU A 286 8.68 -6.62 -9.51
C LEU A 286 9.84 -5.95 -8.72
N LEU A 287 11.06 -6.41 -8.95
CA LEU A 287 12.26 -5.79 -8.37
C LEU A 287 12.50 -4.43 -9.02
N HIS A 288 12.55 -3.40 -8.18
CA HIS A 288 12.71 -2.03 -8.62
C HIS A 288 13.41 -1.14 -7.59
N ALA A 289 13.78 0.06 -8.02
CA ALA A 289 14.35 1.12 -7.19
C ALA A 289 14.19 2.50 -7.85
N THR A 290 14.13 3.57 -7.07
CA THR A 290 14.40 4.93 -7.56
C THR A 290 15.85 5.03 -8.07
N GLY A 291 16.02 5.54 -9.29
CA GLY A 291 17.34 5.74 -9.91
C GLY A 291 18.03 7.03 -9.45
N VAL A 292 19.31 7.16 -9.80
CA VAL A 292 20.11 8.35 -9.47
C VAL A 292 19.74 9.51 -10.37
N ASN A 293 19.36 10.64 -9.78
CA ASN A 293 19.14 11.87 -10.51
C ASN A 293 20.47 12.60 -10.75
N ARG A 294 20.86 12.72 -12.02
CA ARG A 294 22.08 13.38 -12.48
C ARG A 294 21.81 14.77 -13.08
N THR A 295 20.59 15.27 -12.93
CA THR A 295 20.21 16.63 -13.33
C THR A 295 20.28 17.59 -12.14
N ASP A 296 20.05 18.87 -12.39
CA ASP A 296 20.00 19.95 -11.41
C ASP A 296 18.60 20.20 -10.83
N LYS A 297 17.60 19.40 -11.22
CA LYS A 297 16.20 19.56 -10.82
C LYS A 297 15.69 18.35 -10.08
N GLN A 298 14.87 18.59 -9.06
CA GLN A 298 14.10 17.56 -8.38
C GLN A 298 13.10 16.94 -9.36
N ARG A 299 13.01 15.60 -9.37
CA ARG A 299 12.07 14.85 -10.21
C ARG A 299 11.11 14.08 -9.32
N PHE A 300 9.80 14.20 -9.53
CA PHE A 300 8.79 13.46 -8.77
C PHE A 300 8.16 12.31 -9.59
N VAL A 301 7.76 11.26 -8.89
CA VAL A 301 6.71 10.33 -9.33
C VAL A 301 5.70 10.18 -8.19
N ALA A 302 4.41 10.05 -8.52
CA ALA A 302 3.39 9.66 -7.55
C ALA A 302 3.07 8.17 -7.72
N ILE A 303 3.01 7.43 -6.62
CA ILE A 303 2.81 5.98 -6.61
C ILE A 303 1.60 5.68 -5.74
N MET A 304 0.64 4.99 -6.33
CA MET A 304 -0.53 4.49 -5.65
C MET A 304 -0.51 2.97 -5.67
N ALA A 305 -0.52 2.37 -4.48
CA ALA A 305 -0.59 0.94 -4.30
C ALA A 305 -2.04 0.49 -4.07
N PHE A 306 -2.40 -0.68 -4.59
CA PHE A 306 -3.67 -1.35 -4.37
C PHE A 306 -3.44 -2.69 -3.68
N ILE A 307 -4.34 -3.06 -2.79
CA ILE A 307 -4.33 -4.33 -2.06
C ILE A 307 -5.73 -4.92 -2.01
N LYS A 308 -5.83 -6.17 -1.60
CA LYS A 308 -7.12 -6.79 -1.28
C LYS A 308 -7.79 -6.09 -0.09
N PRO A 309 -9.13 -6.03 -0.02
CA PRO A 309 -9.85 -5.23 0.99
C PRO A 309 -9.62 -5.69 2.43
N TRP A 310 -9.28 -6.97 2.65
CA TRP A 310 -8.99 -7.52 3.99
C TRP A 310 -7.57 -7.21 4.48
N MET A 311 -6.71 -6.64 3.63
CA MET A 311 -5.35 -6.29 3.99
C MET A 311 -5.31 -4.93 4.68
N ARG A 312 -4.40 -4.78 5.64
CA ARG A 312 -4.17 -3.50 6.30
C ARG A 312 -3.44 -2.54 5.38
N GLN A 313 -3.95 -1.32 5.24
CA GLN A 313 -3.33 -0.24 4.46
C GLN A 313 -2.03 0.24 5.14
N GLN A 314 -1.06 0.68 4.33
CA GLN A 314 0.14 1.37 4.82
C GLN A 314 -0.23 2.74 5.37
N GLU A 315 -1.12 3.46 4.67
CA GLU A 315 -1.72 4.68 5.18
C GLU A 315 -3.07 4.41 5.83
N ASN A 316 -3.18 4.70 7.13
CA ASN A 316 -4.42 4.49 7.88
C ASN A 316 -5.38 5.68 7.69
N TRP A 317 -6.07 5.74 6.56
CA TRP A 317 -6.95 6.86 6.23
C TRP A 317 -8.25 6.90 7.04
N VAL A 318 -8.67 5.78 7.62
CA VAL A 318 -9.74 5.78 8.63
C VAL A 318 -9.38 6.71 9.81
N LEU A 319 -8.08 6.84 10.11
CA LEU A 319 -7.60 7.78 11.12
C LEU A 319 -7.28 9.17 10.56
N THR A 320 -6.71 9.26 9.37
CA THR A 320 -5.98 10.46 8.93
C THR A 320 -6.63 11.25 7.80
N VAL A 321 -7.65 10.71 7.11
CA VAL A 321 -8.30 11.47 6.03
C VAL A 321 -9.06 12.66 6.62
N LYS A 322 -8.98 13.81 5.94
CA LYS A 322 -9.63 15.01 6.46
C LYS A 322 -11.17 14.91 6.38
N PRO A 323 -11.91 15.44 7.36
CA PRO A 323 -13.38 15.41 7.35
C PRO A 323 -14.00 16.06 6.12
N GLU A 324 -13.37 17.08 5.53
CA GLU A 324 -13.85 17.68 4.28
C GLU A 324 -13.91 16.72 3.10
N ILE A 325 -12.99 15.76 3.02
CA ILE A 325 -12.98 14.75 1.96
C ILE A 325 -14.13 13.77 2.19
N LEU A 326 -14.34 13.36 3.45
CA LEU A 326 -15.45 12.46 3.81
C LEU A 326 -16.83 13.02 3.44
N ARG A 327 -17.00 14.35 3.50
CA ARG A 327 -18.30 14.99 3.20
C ARG A 327 -18.73 14.85 1.74
N TRP A 328 -17.80 14.75 0.81
CA TRP A 328 -18.12 14.63 -0.62
C TRP A 328 -17.70 13.29 -1.22
N ALA A 329 -16.95 12.46 -0.48
CA ALA A 329 -16.49 11.17 -0.95
C ALA A 329 -17.66 10.28 -1.41
N SER A 330 -17.56 9.77 -2.63
CA SER A 330 -18.52 8.81 -3.14
C SER A 330 -18.43 7.48 -2.38
N PRO A 331 -19.44 6.59 -2.49
CA PRO A 331 -19.33 5.23 -1.99
C PRO A 331 -18.07 4.49 -2.49
N LYS A 332 -17.64 4.80 -3.72
CA LYS A 332 -16.42 4.24 -4.32
C LYS A 332 -15.17 4.75 -3.61
N LEU A 333 -15.02 6.06 -3.46
CA LEU A 333 -13.86 6.65 -2.77
C LEU A 333 -13.80 6.18 -1.31
N LEU A 334 -14.94 6.15 -0.60
CA LEU A 334 -15.02 5.61 0.76
C LEU A 334 -14.54 4.14 0.83
N HIS A 335 -15.00 3.30 -0.10
CA HIS A 335 -14.55 1.91 -0.20
C HIS A 335 -13.03 1.84 -0.43
N ARG A 336 -12.50 2.57 -1.43
CA ARG A 336 -11.06 2.59 -1.74
C ARG A 336 -10.22 3.09 -0.57
N MET A 337 -10.77 3.96 0.28
CA MET A 337 -10.09 4.48 1.47
C MET A 337 -10.20 3.57 2.71
N GLY A 338 -10.90 2.44 2.64
CA GLY A 338 -11.05 1.50 3.75
C GLY A 338 -12.21 1.83 4.70
N PHE A 339 -13.16 2.69 4.32
CA PHE A 339 -14.34 3.03 5.13
C PHE A 339 -15.48 2.00 5.04
N GLN A 340 -15.12 0.77 4.66
CA GLN A 340 -16.05 -0.32 4.54
C GLN A 340 -15.50 -1.55 5.27
N ALA A 341 -16.21 -1.95 6.32
CA ALA A 341 -15.95 -3.16 7.06
C ALA A 341 -16.25 -4.40 6.21
N MET A 342 -15.64 -5.50 6.59
CA MET A 342 -15.91 -6.82 6.05
C MET A 342 -15.84 -7.85 7.17
N PHE A 343 -16.42 -9.03 6.96
CA PHE A 343 -16.40 -10.11 7.95
C PHE A 343 -14.98 -10.35 8.52
N SER A 344 -13.96 -10.28 7.67
CA SER A 344 -12.56 -10.54 8.02
C SER A 344 -11.72 -9.30 8.33
N GLY A 345 -12.29 -8.08 8.41
CA GLY A 345 -11.48 -6.88 8.65
C GLY A 345 -12.24 -5.55 8.70
N GLY A 346 -11.64 -4.54 9.34
CA GLY A 346 -12.18 -3.17 9.34
C GLY A 346 -13.46 -2.96 10.16
N THR A 347 -13.86 -3.90 11.01
CA THR A 347 -15.04 -3.77 11.88
C THR A 347 -14.83 -2.73 12.99
N VAL A 348 -15.92 -2.13 13.47
CA VAL A 348 -15.91 -1.15 14.56
C VAL A 348 -16.91 -1.59 15.63
N GLU A 349 -16.42 -1.96 16.82
CA GLU A 349 -17.24 -2.51 17.91
C GLU A 349 -18.11 -3.72 17.47
N GLY A 350 -17.59 -4.53 16.53
CA GLY A 350 -18.30 -5.66 15.95
C GLY A 350 -19.27 -5.28 14.81
N TRP A 351 -19.50 -4.00 14.54
CA TRP A 351 -20.22 -3.56 13.34
C TRP A 351 -19.49 -4.02 12.08
N GLY A 352 -20.24 -4.61 11.14
CA GLY A 352 -19.68 -5.22 9.93
C GLY A 352 -19.17 -6.65 10.12
N ILE A 353 -19.38 -7.29 11.28
CA ILE A 353 -19.05 -8.73 11.44
C ILE A 353 -20.14 -9.62 10.85
N ASN A 354 -21.41 -9.25 10.97
CA ASN A 354 -22.52 -10.06 10.50
C ASN A 354 -23.15 -9.39 9.27
N TYR A 355 -23.53 -10.19 8.27
CA TYR A 355 -24.34 -9.76 7.12
C TYR A 355 -23.69 -8.78 6.15
N VAL A 356 -22.35 -8.77 6.02
CA VAL A 356 -21.64 -7.92 5.04
C VAL A 356 -20.93 -8.74 3.98
N ASN A 357 -21.06 -8.30 2.74
CA ASN A 357 -20.29 -8.85 1.61
C ASN A 357 -19.03 -8.01 1.31
N GLY A 358 -18.79 -6.95 2.08
CA GLY A 358 -17.68 -6.01 1.88
C GLY A 358 -17.76 -5.27 0.54
N GLN A 359 -18.95 -5.22 -0.06
CA GLN A 359 -19.16 -4.67 -1.40
C GLN A 359 -19.37 -3.16 -1.35
N LEU A 360 -18.85 -2.48 -2.37
CA LEU A 360 -19.02 -1.04 -2.57
C LEU A 360 -20.47 -0.58 -2.33
N GLY A 361 -20.64 0.36 -1.41
CA GLY A 361 -21.94 0.97 -1.11
C GLY A 361 -22.84 0.20 -0.12
N ASP A 362 -22.44 -0.98 0.34
CA ASP A 362 -23.14 -1.74 1.39
C ASP A 362 -23.31 -0.91 2.70
N PRO A 363 -24.55 -0.52 3.06
CA PRO A 363 -24.82 0.25 4.28
C PRO A 363 -24.45 -0.49 5.56
N MET A 364 -24.48 -1.83 5.56
CA MET A 364 -24.12 -2.69 6.70
C MET A 364 -22.63 -2.74 6.97
N ALA A 365 -21.84 -2.35 5.97
CA ALA A 365 -20.40 -2.35 6.03
C ALA A 365 -19.83 -0.94 6.26
N ARG A 366 -20.60 0.13 6.03
CA ARG A 366 -20.09 1.51 6.11
C ARG A 366 -19.73 1.89 7.54
N ILE A 367 -18.50 2.38 7.75
CA ILE A 367 -18.00 2.83 9.07
C ILE A 367 -17.82 4.36 9.19
N THR A 368 -18.23 5.14 8.17
CA THR A 368 -18.06 6.60 8.18
C THR A 368 -18.76 7.29 9.34
N ALA A 369 -19.95 6.83 9.73
CA ALA A 369 -20.71 7.43 10.83
C ALA A 369 -19.98 7.32 12.19
N PHE A 370 -19.22 6.24 12.41
CA PHE A 370 -18.32 6.15 13.56
C PHE A 370 -17.22 7.20 13.49
N ARG A 371 -16.61 7.38 12.31
CA ARG A 371 -15.57 8.38 12.12
C ARG A 371 -16.08 9.80 12.34
N GLU A 372 -17.24 10.13 11.79
CA GLU A 372 -17.90 11.43 11.97
C GLU A 372 -18.21 11.70 13.45
N ALA A 373 -18.63 10.69 14.20
CA ALA A 373 -18.83 10.82 15.65
C ALA A 373 -17.51 11.08 16.40
N ILE A 374 -16.39 10.46 15.97
CA ILE A 374 -15.05 10.74 16.53
C ILE A 374 -14.64 12.19 16.24
N ASP A 375 -14.76 12.62 14.99
CA ASP A 375 -14.40 13.99 14.58
C ASP A 375 -15.23 15.06 15.30
N ALA A 376 -16.51 14.76 15.58
CA ALA A 376 -17.40 15.63 16.34
C ALA A 376 -17.18 15.58 17.87
N GLY A 377 -16.29 14.71 18.37
CA GLY A 377 -16.11 14.50 19.81
C GLY A 377 -17.31 13.86 20.51
N ARG A 378 -18.20 13.21 19.75
CA ARG A 378 -19.45 12.58 20.23
C ARG A 378 -19.40 11.06 20.28
N TYR A 379 -18.26 10.45 19.96
CA TYR A 379 -18.13 9.00 19.95
C TYR A 379 -18.30 8.37 21.35
N GLN A 380 -19.38 7.63 21.54
CA GLN A 380 -19.69 6.89 22.77
C GLN A 380 -19.42 5.40 22.57
N ARG A 381 -18.39 4.90 23.27
CA ARG A 381 -17.93 3.50 23.23
C ARG A 381 -18.88 2.58 23.98
N VAL A 382 -19.13 1.38 23.44
CA VAL A 382 -19.69 0.28 24.24
C VAL A 382 -18.59 -0.27 25.16
N GLY A 383 -18.69 0.11 26.44
CA GLY A 383 -17.79 -0.37 27.50
C GLY A 383 -18.35 -1.59 28.24
N VAL A 384 -18.03 -1.69 29.53
CA VAL A 384 -18.57 -2.76 30.39
C VAL A 384 -20.06 -2.53 30.63
N LEU A 385 -20.87 -3.52 30.28
CA LEU A 385 -22.31 -3.53 30.53
C LEU A 385 -22.65 -4.62 31.54
N ALA A 386 -23.45 -4.27 32.54
CA ALA A 386 -24.11 -5.24 33.40
C ALA A 386 -25.57 -4.84 33.60
N PRO A 387 -26.51 -5.81 33.69
CA PRO A 387 -27.91 -5.51 33.94
C PRO A 387 -28.10 -4.60 35.15
N GLY A 388 -28.96 -3.57 35.03
CA GLY A 388 -29.26 -2.61 36.10
C GLY A 388 -28.20 -1.52 36.32
N THR A 389 -27.14 -1.45 35.51
CA THR A 389 -26.18 -0.34 35.56
C THR A 389 -26.62 0.84 34.70
N PRO A 390 -26.22 2.09 35.01
CA PRO A 390 -26.51 3.24 34.14
C PRO A 390 -25.99 3.09 32.71
N ALA A 391 -24.88 2.36 32.53
CA ALA A 391 -24.34 2.05 31.20
C ALA A 391 -25.27 1.11 30.41
N ALA A 392 -26.01 0.22 31.08
CA ALA A 392 -26.97 -0.66 30.45
C ALA A 392 -28.35 0.00 30.21
N ASP A 393 -28.49 1.31 30.48
CA ASP A 393 -29.71 2.05 30.22
C ASP A 393 -30.02 2.08 28.70
N PRO A 394 -31.20 1.65 28.26
CA PRO A 394 -31.65 1.79 26.87
C PRO A 394 -31.66 3.23 26.34
N ALA A 395 -31.58 4.26 27.19
CA ALA A 395 -31.46 5.66 26.79
C ALA A 395 -30.00 6.10 26.54
N HIS A 396 -29.00 5.31 26.91
CA HIS A 396 -27.59 5.70 26.72
C HIS A 396 -27.22 5.82 25.23
N ASP A 397 -26.62 6.93 24.81
CA ASP A 397 -26.40 7.28 23.39
C ASP A 397 -25.15 6.61 22.79
N TYR A 398 -25.11 5.28 22.77
CA TYR A 398 -24.01 4.55 22.15
C TYR A 398 -23.94 4.81 20.64
N THR A 399 -22.76 5.18 20.13
CA THR A 399 -22.58 5.42 18.69
C THR A 399 -22.90 4.19 17.86
N LEU A 400 -22.55 2.99 18.34
CA LEU A 400 -22.94 1.72 17.71
C LEU A 400 -24.46 1.61 17.50
N ARG A 401 -25.27 2.05 18.47
CA ARG A 401 -26.73 2.01 18.35
C ARG A 401 -27.24 2.96 17.27
N SER A 402 -26.70 4.17 17.21
CA SER A 402 -27.06 5.16 16.18
C SER A 402 -26.72 4.63 14.78
N VAL A 403 -25.53 4.03 14.61
CA VAL A 403 -25.12 3.43 13.33
C VAL A 403 -26.03 2.26 12.93
N ILE A 404 -26.37 1.37 13.86
CA ILE A 404 -27.34 0.28 13.61
C ILE A 404 -28.68 0.84 13.15
N SER A 405 -29.19 1.89 13.80
CA SER A 405 -30.46 2.53 13.42
C SER A 405 -30.39 3.10 12.01
N MET A 406 -29.32 3.83 11.68
CA MET A 406 -29.14 4.42 10.34
C MET A 406 -29.09 3.35 9.24
N ALA A 407 -28.46 2.20 9.52
CA ALA A 407 -28.40 1.10 8.57
C ALA A 407 -29.76 0.41 8.39
N LYS A 408 -30.52 0.20 9.48
CA LYS A 408 -31.91 -0.28 9.43
C LYS A 408 -32.78 0.62 8.55
N ASP A 409 -32.71 1.92 8.77
CA ASP A 409 -33.48 2.90 8.01
C ASP A 409 -33.09 2.88 6.52
N ALA A 410 -31.81 2.68 6.21
CA ALA A 410 -31.32 2.60 4.83
C ALA A 410 -31.71 1.30 4.11
N MET A 411 -31.84 0.18 4.84
CA MET A 411 -32.20 -1.12 4.29
C MET A 411 -33.70 -1.34 4.16
N GLY A 412 -34.51 -0.68 5.00
CA GLY A 412 -35.96 -0.90 5.05
C GLY A 412 -36.30 -2.38 5.27
N ASP A 413 -37.19 -2.91 4.44
CA ASP A 413 -37.66 -4.31 4.52
C ASP A 413 -36.55 -5.35 4.35
N ALA A 414 -35.41 -4.98 3.74
CA ALA A 414 -34.28 -5.89 3.54
C ALA A 414 -33.49 -6.17 4.84
N TRP A 415 -33.74 -5.45 5.93
CA TRP A 415 -33.04 -5.67 7.20
C TRP A 415 -33.48 -6.97 7.92
N GLU A 416 -34.76 -7.33 7.79
CA GLU A 416 -35.36 -8.50 8.48
C GLU A 416 -35.30 -9.78 7.63
N ALA A 417 -34.85 -9.69 6.37
CA ALA A 417 -34.68 -10.78 5.42
C ALA A 417 -33.25 -11.35 5.47
#